data_AF-A0A2A7WPZ5-F1
#
_entry.id   AF-A0A2A7WPZ5-F1
#
_cell.length_a   1.000
_cell.length_b   1.000
_cell.length_c   1.000
_cell.angle_alpha   90.00
_cell.angle_beta   90.00
_cell.angle_gamma   90.00
#
_symmetry.space_group_name_H-M   'P 1'
#
loop_
_entity.id
_entity.type
_entity.pdbx_description
1 polymer ?
#
loop_
_entity_poly.entity_id
_entity_poly.type
_entity_poly.pdbx_seq_one_letter_code
_entity_poly.pdbx_strand_id
1 'polypeptide(L)'
;MKKFFSVLLLILVMLTGCNSDTVYSSGYDGKKLIIGVIGNFPKVSEGNVKFKKISFKKIEENKKLSSEFDAVFIMKKHLSEASDSKYANIYKHSDIPFFFIGSKKSYIAFVDEQFTYEDAPNLRNPPYSIGYPFGKGKNQYCANDIDKVNKNTIDDAYSRIFTSIDSGKCFND
;
A
#
# COMPACT_ATOMS: atom_id res chain seq x y z
N MET A 1 -18.76 51.97 31.54
CA MET A 1 -18.41 51.27 30.28
C MET A 1 -16.95 50.78 30.27
N LYS A 2 -16.53 49.98 31.27
CA LYS A 2 -15.18 49.36 31.28
C LYS A 2 -15.16 47.89 31.75
N LYS A 3 -16.26 47.40 32.35
CA LYS A 3 -16.36 46.01 32.85
C LYS A 3 -16.93 45.02 31.81
N PHE A 4 -17.71 45.49 30.83
CA PHE A 4 -18.24 44.65 29.75
C PHE A 4 -17.19 44.29 28.68
N PHE A 5 -16.15 45.12 28.51
CA PHE A 5 -15.09 44.85 27.55
C PHE A 5 -14.18 43.69 27.98
N SER A 6 -14.11 43.41 29.29
CA SER A 6 -13.27 42.35 29.84
C SER A 6 -13.87 40.95 29.66
N VAL A 7 -15.19 40.84 29.50
CA VAL A 7 -15.88 39.54 29.31
C VAL A 7 -15.84 39.11 27.84
N LEU A 8 -15.89 40.07 26.91
CA LEU A 8 -15.82 39.78 25.46
C LEU A 8 -14.43 39.26 25.03
N LEU A 9 -13.37 39.66 25.74
CA LEU A 9 -12.00 39.21 25.44
C LEU A 9 -11.74 37.77 25.89
N LEU A 10 -12.48 37.25 26.87
CA LEU A 10 -12.32 35.87 27.36
C LEU A 10 -12.95 34.83 26.41
N ILE A 11 -13.98 35.23 25.65
CA ILE A 11 -14.72 34.32 24.74
C ILE A 11 -13.94 34.08 23.44
N LEU A 12 -13.05 35.01 23.04
CA LEU A 12 -12.28 34.89 21.79
C LEU A 12 -11.18 33.82 21.81
N VAL A 13 -10.78 33.34 22.99
CA VAL A 13 -9.67 32.38 23.15
C VAL A 13 -10.11 30.92 22.94
N MET A 14 -11.42 30.64 22.85
CA MET A 14 -11.94 29.28 22.62
C MET A 14 -12.11 28.91 21.14
N LEU A 15 -11.75 29.79 20.20
CA LEU A 15 -11.93 29.58 18.75
C LEU A 15 -10.66 29.11 18.02
N THR A 16 -9.57 28.80 18.72
CA THR A 16 -8.44 28.09 18.09
C THR A 16 -8.77 26.60 17.97
N GLY A 17 -9.71 26.28 17.07
CA GLY A 17 -9.81 24.92 16.54
C GLY A 17 -8.53 24.62 15.77
N CYS A 18 -7.73 23.68 16.29
CA CYS A 18 -6.59 23.14 15.55
C CYS A 18 -7.14 22.43 14.31
N ASN A 19 -7.21 23.14 13.19
CA ASN A 19 -7.44 22.50 11.90
C ASN A 19 -6.09 21.97 11.40
N SER A 20 -5.63 20.90 12.03
CA SER A 20 -4.54 20.09 11.54
C SER A 20 -5.14 18.81 10.99
N ASP A 21 -5.51 18.83 9.70
CA ASP A 21 -5.62 17.62 8.86
C ASP A 21 -4.23 16.98 8.69
N THR A 22 -3.48 16.85 9.77
CA THR A 22 -2.27 16.06 9.83
C THR A 22 -2.73 14.66 10.14
N VAL A 23 -2.84 13.83 9.10
CA VAL A 23 -2.92 12.38 9.25
C VAL A 23 -1.70 11.97 10.07
N TYR A 24 -1.92 11.73 11.36
CA TYR A 24 -0.89 11.21 12.25
C TYR A 24 -0.77 9.73 11.93
N SER A 25 0.17 9.36 11.06
CA SER A 25 0.52 7.95 10.91
C SER A 25 1.12 7.49 12.23
N SER A 26 0.45 6.58 12.93
CA SER A 26 1.00 5.96 14.15
C SER A 26 2.25 5.12 13.88
N GLY A 27 2.69 5.02 12.62
CA GLY A 27 3.71 4.08 12.19
C GLY A 27 3.22 2.64 12.33
N TYR A 28 3.99 1.71 11.76
CA TYR A 28 3.82 0.28 12.01
C TYR A 28 4.86 -0.20 13.03
N ASP A 29 4.39 -0.82 14.12
CA ASP A 29 5.19 -1.31 15.24
C ASP A 29 5.02 -2.82 15.49
N GLY A 30 4.39 -3.53 14.55
CA GLY A 30 4.14 -4.98 14.61
C GLY A 30 5.39 -5.84 14.43
N LYS A 31 5.18 -7.09 14.00
CA LYS A 31 6.29 -8.05 13.83
C LYS A 31 7.31 -7.59 12.80
N LYS A 32 8.49 -8.23 12.82
CA LYS A 32 9.48 -8.00 11.76
C LYS A 32 8.98 -8.55 10.43
N LEU A 33 8.99 -7.73 9.39
CA LEU A 33 8.59 -8.13 8.04
C LEU A 33 9.80 -8.11 7.09
N ILE A 34 9.85 -9.07 6.17
CA ILE A 34 10.81 -9.15 5.08
C ILE A 34 10.04 -9.03 3.76
N ILE A 35 10.28 -7.92 3.05
CA ILE A 35 9.54 -7.58 1.83
C ILE A 35 10.48 -7.70 0.62
N GLY A 36 10.12 -8.54 -0.34
CA GLY A 36 10.77 -8.59 -1.64
C GLY A 36 10.38 -7.37 -2.48
N VAL A 37 11.32 -6.70 -3.16
CA VAL A 37 11.02 -5.51 -3.96
C VAL A 37 11.57 -5.64 -5.38
N ILE A 38 10.68 -5.52 -6.37
CA ILE A 38 11.02 -5.30 -7.78
C ILE A 38 10.92 -3.81 -8.07
N GLY A 39 12.07 -3.19 -8.32
CA GLY A 39 12.22 -1.74 -8.45
C GLY A 39 12.88 -1.08 -7.25
N ASN A 40 12.70 0.22 -7.07
CA ASN A 40 13.38 0.97 -6.02
C ASN A 40 12.73 0.73 -4.66
N PHE A 41 13.52 0.69 -3.58
CA PHE A 41 12.96 0.60 -2.24
C PHE A 41 12.09 1.82 -1.92
N PRO A 42 10.94 1.60 -1.25
CA PRO A 42 10.14 2.71 -0.76
C PRO A 42 10.92 3.44 0.35
N LYS A 43 10.70 4.75 0.46
CA LYS A 43 11.34 5.60 1.48
C LYS A 43 10.40 5.74 2.68
N VAL A 44 10.47 4.77 3.58
CA VAL A 44 9.63 4.66 4.79
C VAL A 44 10.50 4.72 6.05
N SER A 45 9.91 5.06 7.20
CA SER A 45 10.62 5.26 8.48
C SER A 45 10.61 4.05 9.42
N GLU A 46 9.85 3.01 9.07
CA GLU A 46 9.58 1.83 9.86
C GLU A 46 10.82 0.94 9.99
N GLY A 47 11.42 0.89 11.18
CA GLY A 47 12.65 0.14 11.45
C GLY A 47 12.49 -1.38 11.54
N ASN A 48 11.27 -1.88 11.70
CA ASN A 48 10.94 -3.31 11.77
C ASN A 48 10.64 -3.94 10.40
N VAL A 49 10.72 -3.18 9.30
CA VAL A 49 10.50 -3.68 7.93
C VAL A 49 11.81 -3.72 7.16
N LYS A 50 12.18 -4.90 6.65
CA LYS A 50 13.39 -5.11 5.86
C LYS A 50 13.04 -5.33 4.39
N PHE A 51 13.52 -4.45 3.52
CA PHE A 51 13.43 -4.63 2.07
C PHE A 51 14.60 -5.44 1.53
N LYS A 52 14.29 -6.35 0.60
CA LYS A 52 15.28 -7.10 -0.18
C LYS A 52 14.96 -6.94 -1.65
N LYS A 53 15.96 -6.58 -2.45
CA LYS A 53 15.81 -6.50 -3.91
C LYS A 53 15.61 -7.90 -4.47
N ILE A 54 14.59 -8.09 -5.31
CA ILE A 54 14.39 -9.30 -6.10
C ILE A 54 14.15 -8.94 -7.58
N SER A 55 14.08 -9.95 -8.43
CA SER A 55 13.76 -9.82 -9.86
C SER A 55 12.55 -10.69 -10.21
N PHE A 56 11.98 -10.48 -11.40
CA PHE A 56 10.93 -11.36 -11.90
C PHE A 56 11.37 -12.82 -12.04
N LYS A 57 12.63 -13.07 -12.41
CA LYS A 57 13.21 -14.41 -12.42
C LYS A 57 13.06 -15.13 -11.07
N LYS A 58 13.25 -14.42 -9.95
CA LYS A 58 13.06 -14.99 -8.60
C LYS A 58 11.61 -15.39 -8.34
N ILE A 59 10.65 -14.68 -8.94
CA ILE A 59 9.22 -14.99 -8.83
C ILE A 59 8.87 -16.22 -9.69
N GLU A 60 9.42 -16.31 -10.91
CA GLU A 60 9.22 -17.46 -11.82
C GLU A 60 9.72 -18.78 -11.23
N GLU A 61 10.83 -18.75 -10.48
CA GLU A 61 11.38 -19.93 -9.82
C GLU A 61 10.46 -20.50 -8.70
N ASN A 62 9.47 -19.70 -8.26
CA ASN A 62 8.25 -19.92 -7.44
C ASN A 62 8.35 -20.77 -6.14
N LYS A 63 9.15 -21.83 -6.08
CA LYS A 63 9.03 -22.91 -5.08
C LYS A 63 9.14 -22.49 -3.59
N LYS A 64 9.55 -21.27 -3.27
CA LYS A 64 9.91 -20.86 -1.89
C LYS A 64 9.72 -19.37 -1.53
N LEU A 65 8.94 -18.58 -2.29
CA LEU A 65 8.80 -17.14 -1.99
C LEU A 65 8.35 -16.88 -0.54
N SER A 66 7.35 -17.63 -0.05
CA SER A 66 6.83 -17.53 1.31
C SER A 66 7.82 -17.94 2.41
N SER A 67 8.90 -18.66 2.07
CA SER A 67 9.96 -18.99 3.04
C SER A 67 10.99 -17.88 3.24
N GLU A 68 11.01 -16.89 2.34
CA GLU A 68 11.99 -15.80 2.34
C GLU A 68 11.38 -14.43 2.56
N PHE A 69 10.10 -14.26 2.24
CA PHE A 69 9.38 -12.99 2.23
C PHE A 69 7.97 -13.14 2.78
N ASP A 70 7.50 -12.11 3.47
CA ASP A 70 6.11 -11.98 3.92
C ASP A 70 5.21 -11.37 2.84
N ALA A 71 5.79 -10.60 1.91
CA ALA A 71 5.11 -10.04 0.75
C ALA A 71 6.11 -9.62 -0.33
N VAL A 72 5.61 -9.31 -1.53
CA VAL A 72 6.41 -8.75 -2.64
C VAL A 72 5.82 -7.43 -3.11
N PHE A 73 6.64 -6.40 -3.25
CA PHE A 73 6.27 -5.11 -3.84
C PHE A 73 6.80 -5.02 -5.26
N ILE A 74 5.91 -4.65 -6.18
CA ILE A 74 6.23 -4.33 -7.56
C ILE A 74 6.00 -2.84 -7.74
N MET A 75 7.09 -2.12 -7.96
CA MET A 75 7.06 -0.65 -8.04
C MET A 75 6.60 -0.16 -9.41
N LYS A 76 5.96 1.00 -9.44
CA LYS A 76 5.36 1.66 -10.61
C LYS A 76 6.08 1.47 -11.96
N LYS A 77 7.41 1.58 -12.00
CA LYS A 77 8.20 1.45 -13.25
C LYS A 77 8.23 0.04 -13.83
N HIS A 78 7.83 -0.97 -13.07
CA HIS A 78 7.83 -2.38 -13.46
C HIS A 78 6.42 -2.96 -13.63
N LEU A 79 5.37 -2.14 -13.53
CA LEU A 79 3.97 -2.63 -13.62
C LEU A 79 3.61 -3.12 -15.02
N SER A 80 4.18 -2.55 -16.08
CA SER A 80 4.01 -3.03 -17.45
C SER A 80 4.54 -4.46 -17.59
N GLU A 81 5.79 -4.71 -17.19
CA GLU A 81 6.37 -6.07 -17.18
C GLU A 81 5.60 -7.01 -16.25
N ALA A 82 5.14 -6.53 -15.10
CA ALA A 82 4.38 -7.33 -14.15
C ALA A 82 3.03 -7.83 -14.68
N SER A 83 2.50 -7.21 -15.73
CA SER A 83 1.26 -7.62 -16.41
C SER A 83 1.45 -8.66 -17.51
N ASP A 84 2.69 -9.09 -17.77
CA ASP A 84 2.93 -10.20 -18.69
C ASP A 84 2.16 -11.44 -18.20
N SER A 85 1.42 -12.07 -19.11
CA SER A 85 0.51 -13.17 -18.83
C SER A 85 1.20 -14.33 -18.12
N LYS A 86 2.51 -14.52 -18.33
CA LYS A 86 3.30 -15.55 -17.64
C LYS A 86 3.33 -15.40 -16.11
N TYR A 87 3.09 -14.20 -15.57
CA TYR A 87 3.07 -13.96 -14.12
C TYR A 87 1.68 -14.09 -13.49
N ALA A 88 0.60 -14.00 -14.29
CA ALA A 88 -0.77 -13.99 -13.80
C ALA A 88 -1.11 -15.21 -12.94
N ASN A 89 -0.71 -16.39 -13.41
CA ASN A 89 -0.93 -17.64 -12.68
C ASN A 89 -0.10 -17.73 -11.39
N ILE A 90 1.07 -17.07 -11.34
CA ILE A 90 1.91 -17.01 -10.14
C ILE A 90 1.22 -16.17 -9.06
N TYR A 91 0.69 -15.00 -9.42
CA TYR A 91 -0.01 -14.15 -8.45
C TYR A 91 -1.28 -14.84 -7.92
N LYS A 92 -2.09 -15.46 -8.78
CA LYS A 92 -3.32 -16.20 -8.40
C LYS A 92 -3.08 -17.28 -7.35
N HIS A 93 -1.96 -17.99 -7.44
CA HIS A 93 -1.70 -19.17 -6.62
C HIS A 93 -0.70 -18.93 -5.49
N SER A 94 -0.16 -17.72 -5.39
CA SER A 94 0.80 -17.34 -4.35
C SER A 94 0.21 -17.46 -2.95
N ASP A 95 1.03 -17.93 -2.01
CA ASP A 95 0.69 -17.98 -0.58
C ASP A 95 1.08 -16.69 0.16
N ILE A 96 1.76 -15.75 -0.52
CA ILE A 96 2.04 -14.41 -0.01
C ILE A 96 1.49 -13.33 -0.95
N PRO A 97 1.11 -12.16 -0.42
CA PRO A 97 0.58 -11.07 -1.23
C PRO A 97 1.65 -10.38 -2.09
N PHE A 98 1.24 -10.00 -3.29
CA PHE A 98 1.93 -9.05 -4.16
C PHE A 98 1.24 -7.69 -4.07
N PHE A 99 2.00 -6.62 -3.90
CA PHE A 99 1.52 -5.25 -3.94
C PHE A 99 2.02 -4.53 -5.18
N PHE A 100 1.08 -4.03 -5.97
CA PHE A 100 1.31 -3.24 -7.17
C PHE A 100 1.25 -1.75 -6.80
N ILE A 101 2.41 -1.14 -6.58
CA ILE A 101 2.51 0.21 -6.02
C ILE A 101 2.40 1.26 -7.12
N GLY A 102 1.44 2.17 -6.97
CA GLY A 102 1.19 3.30 -7.87
C GLY A 102 0.58 2.90 -9.21
N SER A 103 -0.14 1.77 -9.24
CA SER A 103 -0.90 1.33 -10.41
C SER A 103 -2.01 2.33 -10.75
N LYS A 104 -2.21 2.59 -12.04
CA LYS A 104 -3.38 3.32 -12.53
C LYS A 104 -4.53 2.38 -12.93
N LYS A 105 -4.28 1.07 -12.91
CA LYS A 105 -5.14 0.00 -13.41
C LYS A 105 -5.62 -0.86 -12.25
N SER A 106 -6.75 -1.56 -12.44
CA SER A 106 -7.26 -2.55 -11.50
C SER A 106 -6.31 -3.77 -11.38
N TYR A 107 -6.47 -4.56 -10.31
CA TYR A 107 -5.72 -5.81 -10.10
C TYR A 107 -5.85 -6.81 -11.26
N ILE A 108 -6.98 -6.76 -11.99
CA ILE A 108 -7.27 -7.61 -13.16
C ILE A 108 -6.15 -7.52 -14.21
N ALA A 109 -5.52 -6.34 -14.36
CA ALA A 109 -4.41 -6.14 -15.29
C ALA A 109 -3.17 -7.00 -14.99
N PHE A 110 -3.10 -7.62 -13.81
CA PHE A 110 -1.96 -8.46 -13.42
C PHE A 110 -2.35 -9.93 -13.28
N VAL A 111 -3.60 -10.23 -12.97
CA VAL A 111 -4.03 -11.60 -12.63
C VAL A 111 -4.82 -12.27 -13.75
N ASP A 112 -5.34 -11.54 -14.72
CA ASP A 112 -6.03 -12.10 -15.88
C ASP A 112 -5.12 -12.06 -17.10
N GLU A 113 -4.85 -13.23 -17.68
CA GLU A 113 -3.91 -13.44 -18.80
C GLU A 113 -4.35 -12.73 -20.08
N GLN A 114 -5.62 -12.30 -20.16
CA GLN A 114 -6.17 -11.57 -21.30
C GLN A 114 -5.81 -10.09 -21.30
N PHE A 115 -5.35 -9.53 -20.17
CA PHE A 115 -5.07 -8.11 -20.06
C PHE A 115 -3.57 -7.85 -19.87
N THR A 116 -3.07 -6.87 -20.61
CA THR A 116 -1.81 -6.21 -20.30
C THR A 116 -2.08 -4.92 -19.51
N TYR A 117 -1.04 -4.35 -18.91
CA TYR A 117 -1.14 -3.06 -18.23
C TYR A 117 -1.56 -1.94 -19.19
N GLU A 118 -1.05 -1.99 -20.42
CA GLU A 118 -1.30 -1.02 -21.47
C GLU A 118 -2.76 -1.07 -21.93
N ASP A 119 -3.31 -2.27 -22.12
CA ASP A 119 -4.66 -2.49 -22.66
C ASP A 119 -5.77 -2.36 -21.61
N ALA A 120 -5.46 -2.58 -20.33
CA ALA A 120 -6.43 -2.43 -19.25
C ALA A 120 -6.90 -0.96 -19.13
N PRO A 121 -8.18 -0.70 -18.79
CA PRO A 121 -8.63 0.67 -18.58
C PRO A 121 -7.99 1.31 -17.34
N ASN A 122 -7.73 2.62 -17.42
CA ASN A 122 -7.35 3.40 -16.25
C ASN A 122 -8.55 3.55 -15.31
N LEU A 123 -8.31 3.43 -14.01
CA LEU A 123 -9.29 3.81 -13.00
C LEU A 123 -9.38 5.33 -12.92
N ARG A 124 -10.60 5.86 -12.71
CA ARG A 124 -10.82 7.30 -12.50
C ARG A 124 -10.08 7.79 -11.26
N ASN A 125 -10.19 7.02 -10.18
CA ASN A 125 -9.54 7.26 -8.90
C ASN A 125 -8.75 5.98 -8.54
N PRO A 126 -7.51 5.83 -9.05
CA PRO A 126 -6.72 4.65 -8.75
C PRO A 126 -6.22 4.68 -7.30
N PRO A 127 -6.28 3.55 -6.57
CA PRO A 127 -5.67 3.46 -5.25
C PRO A 127 -4.15 3.64 -5.34
N TYR A 128 -3.54 4.07 -4.24
CA TYR A 128 -2.08 4.17 -4.14
C TYR A 128 -1.40 2.81 -4.30
N SER A 129 -1.99 1.76 -3.72
CA SER A 129 -1.49 0.39 -3.85
C SER A 129 -2.63 -0.61 -3.93
N ILE A 130 -2.38 -1.71 -4.64
CA ILE A 130 -3.29 -2.85 -4.72
C ILE A 130 -2.54 -4.10 -4.28
N GLY A 131 -3.06 -4.81 -3.29
CA GLY A 131 -2.52 -6.08 -2.79
C GLY A 131 -3.34 -7.27 -3.29
N TYR A 132 -2.70 -8.34 -3.76
CA TYR A 132 -3.33 -9.60 -4.16
C TYR A 132 -2.32 -10.77 -4.12
N PRO A 133 -2.69 -12.00 -3.71
CA PRO A 133 -3.96 -12.35 -3.08
C PRO A 133 -3.94 -11.99 -1.59
N PHE A 134 -5.12 -11.68 -1.03
CA PHE A 134 -5.33 -11.46 0.40
C PHE A 134 -6.47 -12.33 0.92
N GLY A 135 -6.49 -12.60 2.24
CA GLY A 135 -7.54 -13.37 2.90
C GLY A 135 -7.44 -14.89 2.75
N LYS A 136 -8.31 -15.63 3.46
CA LYS A 136 -8.35 -17.11 3.46
C LYS A 136 -8.90 -17.71 2.16
N GLY A 137 -9.54 -16.90 1.31
CA GLY A 137 -9.97 -17.27 -0.04
C GLY A 137 -9.08 -16.60 -1.07
N LYS A 138 -8.39 -17.39 -1.91
CA LYS A 138 -7.32 -16.98 -2.84
C LYS A 138 -7.72 -16.00 -3.99
N ASN A 139 -8.77 -15.20 -3.84
CA ASN A 139 -9.29 -14.30 -4.87
C ASN A 139 -9.65 -12.88 -4.39
N GLN A 140 -9.33 -12.50 -3.15
CA GLN A 140 -9.58 -11.15 -2.65
C GLN A 140 -8.36 -10.25 -2.92
N TYR A 141 -8.63 -8.99 -3.24
CA TYR A 141 -7.63 -7.92 -3.33
C TYR A 141 -7.91 -6.86 -2.26
N CYS A 142 -6.88 -6.13 -1.86
CA CYS A 142 -6.99 -4.96 -1.00
C CYS A 142 -6.55 -3.72 -1.78
N ALA A 143 -7.35 -2.66 -1.74
CA ALA A 143 -7.00 -1.37 -2.34
C ALA A 143 -6.72 -0.34 -1.23
N ASN A 144 -5.58 0.35 -1.30
CA ASN A 144 -5.20 1.39 -0.35
C ASN A 144 -5.36 2.75 -1.02
N ASP A 145 -6.42 3.47 -0.68
CA ASP A 145 -6.66 4.81 -1.20
C ASP A 145 -5.98 5.86 -0.32
N ILE A 146 -5.45 6.91 -0.95
CA ILE A 146 -4.96 8.11 -0.27
C ILE A 146 -5.52 9.35 -0.95
N ASP A 147 -5.90 10.35 -0.16
CA ASP A 147 -6.55 11.57 -0.68
C ASP A 147 -5.59 12.42 -1.54
N LYS A 148 -4.35 12.59 -1.07
CA LYS A 148 -3.32 13.38 -1.73
C LYS A 148 -1.98 12.68 -1.62
N VAL A 149 -1.20 12.67 -2.71
CA VAL A 149 0.14 12.07 -2.70
C VAL A 149 1.13 13.05 -2.08
N ASN A 150 1.54 12.81 -0.84
CA ASN A 150 2.60 13.53 -0.14
C ASN A 150 3.33 12.58 0.82
N LYS A 151 4.39 13.04 1.51
CA LYS A 151 5.19 12.17 2.38
C LYS A 151 4.37 11.51 3.48
N ASN A 152 3.53 12.27 4.19
CA ASN A 152 2.78 11.77 5.34
C ASN A 152 1.73 10.74 4.92
N THR A 153 1.02 10.99 3.81
CA THR A 153 0.02 10.04 3.29
C THR A 153 0.65 8.81 2.67
N ILE A 154 1.85 8.93 2.09
CA ILE A 154 2.62 7.79 1.62
C ILE A 154 3.07 6.93 2.82
N ASP A 155 3.57 7.56 3.89
CA ASP A 155 4.00 6.84 5.09
C ASP A 155 2.83 6.09 5.74
N ASP A 156 1.71 6.78 5.94
CA ASP A 156 0.45 6.18 6.40
C ASP A 156 0.01 5.01 5.50
N ALA A 157 0.05 5.17 4.18
CA ALA A 157 -0.27 4.08 3.26
C ALA A 157 0.65 2.86 3.45
N TYR A 158 1.96 3.07 3.61
CA TYR A 158 2.88 1.96 3.90
C TYR A 158 2.64 1.33 5.26
N SER A 159 2.40 2.13 6.31
CA SER A 159 2.05 1.60 7.63
C SER A 159 0.81 0.69 7.55
N ARG A 160 -0.24 1.09 6.80
CA ARG A 160 -1.41 0.25 6.55
C ARG A 160 -1.09 -1.05 5.80
N ILE A 161 -0.21 -0.99 4.78
CA ILE A 161 0.28 -2.17 4.06
C ILE A 161 0.98 -3.15 5.01
N PHE A 162 1.87 -2.67 5.87
CA PHE A 162 2.59 -3.52 6.81
C PHE A 162 1.65 -4.15 7.83
N THR A 163 0.70 -3.38 8.37
CA THR A 163 -0.36 -3.89 9.25
C THR A 163 -1.20 -4.98 8.58
N SER A 164 -1.56 -4.79 7.30
CA SER A 164 -2.32 -5.80 6.53
C SER A 164 -1.52 -7.07 6.29
N ILE A 165 -0.22 -6.97 5.98
CA ILE A 165 0.66 -8.14 5.83
C ILE A 165 0.78 -8.89 7.16
N ASP A 166 0.93 -8.16 8.27
CA ASP A 166 1.09 -8.76 9.59
C ASP A 166 -0.15 -9.54 10.02
N SER A 167 -1.31 -8.90 9.90
CA SER A 167 -2.61 -9.43 10.34
C SER A 167 -3.23 -10.42 9.35
N GLY A 168 -2.80 -10.43 8.09
CA GLY A 168 -3.42 -11.21 7.01
C GLY A 168 -4.80 -10.69 6.58
N LYS A 169 -5.10 -9.42 6.90
CA LYS A 169 -6.40 -8.76 6.68
C LYS A 169 -6.28 -7.57 5.73
N CYS A 170 -7.34 -7.22 5.00
CA CYS A 170 -7.34 -5.98 4.23
C CYS A 170 -7.33 -4.76 5.15
N PHE A 171 -7.00 -3.60 4.58
CA PHE A 171 -6.70 -2.35 5.30
C PHE A 171 -7.76 -1.88 6.32
N ASN A 172 -9.00 -2.39 6.26
CA ASN A 172 -10.13 -1.98 7.08
C ASN A 172 -10.92 -3.15 7.72
N ASP A 173 -10.36 -4.38 7.76
CA ASP A 173 -11.04 -5.59 8.29
C ASP A 173 -10.71 -5.92 9.77
#